data_AF-A0A356KDF5-F1
#
_entry.id   AF-A0A356KDF5-F1
#
_cell.length_a   1.000
_cell.length_b   1.000
_cell.length_c   1.000
_cell.angle_alpha   90.00
_cell.angle_beta   90.00
_cell.angle_gamma   90.00
#
_symmetry.space_group_name_H-M   'P 1'
#
loop_
_entity.id
_entity.type
_entity.pdbx_description
1 polymer ?
#
loop_
_entity_poly.entity_id
_entity_poly.type
_entity_poly.pdbx_seq_one_letter_code
_entity_poly.pdbx_strand_id
1 'polypeptide(L)'
;MSKLRESLDANTLYERRRALRALLQQPLLQAEGAGSADFPYVRQHAAHLQEWLARFPGWSLSVDTERARLRKLPATLDDSSRPALDPKSGAPFSIRRYVLL
;
A
#
# COMPACT_ATOMS: atom_id res chain seq x y z
N MET A 1 -2.68 -17.75 31.33
CA MET A 1 -1.98 -17.84 30.01
C MET A 1 -2.50 -16.84 28.95
N SER A 2 -3.40 -15.90 29.26
CA SER A 2 -4.03 -15.02 28.25
C SER A 2 -3.18 -13.82 27.81
N LYS A 3 -2.46 -13.20 28.75
CA LYS A 3 -1.74 -11.93 28.53
C LYS A 3 -0.58 -12.04 27.54
N LEU A 4 0.12 -13.19 27.53
CA LEU A 4 1.22 -13.44 26.60
C LEU A 4 0.72 -13.57 25.15
N ARG A 5 -0.41 -14.26 24.94
CA ARG A 5 -1.02 -14.40 23.61
C ARG A 5 -1.45 -13.04 23.06
N GLU A 6 -2.14 -12.25 23.88
CA GLU A 6 -2.58 -10.91 23.52
C GLU A 6 -1.41 -9.99 23.14
N SER A 7 -0.29 -10.06 23.86
CA SER A 7 0.91 -9.29 23.50
C SER A 7 1.55 -9.74 22.18
N LEU A 8 1.52 -11.04 21.85
CA LEU A 8 2.04 -11.57 20.59
C LEU A 8 1.16 -11.15 19.41
N ASP A 9 -0.15 -11.16 19.60
CA ASP A 9 -1.11 -10.69 18.59
C ASP A 9 -0.94 -9.20 18.33
N ALA A 10 -0.81 -8.39 19.39
CA ALA A 10 -0.55 -6.96 19.29
C ALA A 10 0.77 -6.66 18.56
N ASN A 11 1.84 -7.41 18.88
CA ASN A 11 3.13 -7.26 18.21
C ASN A 11 3.04 -7.62 16.71
N THR A 12 2.38 -8.73 16.39
CA THR A 12 2.15 -9.16 15.00
C THR A 12 1.40 -8.08 14.20
N LEU A 13 0.36 -7.49 14.78
CA LEU A 13 -0.38 -6.40 14.15
C LEU A 13 0.48 -5.15 13.95
N TYR A 14 1.33 -4.82 14.92
CA TYR A 14 2.27 -3.71 14.82
C TYR A 14 3.26 -3.92 13.66
N GLU A 15 3.89 -5.09 13.57
CA GLU A 15 4.85 -5.44 12.51
C GLU A 15 4.20 -5.38 11.12
N ARG A 16 3.00 -5.96 10.96
CA ARG A 16 2.25 -5.90 9.70
C ARG A 16 1.91 -4.46 9.29
N ARG A 17 1.47 -3.64 10.23
CA ARG A 17 1.18 -2.21 9.98
C ARG A 17 2.44 -1.45 9.58
N ARG A 18 3.57 -1.74 10.22
CA ARG A 18 4.86 -1.11 9.89
C ARG A 18 5.31 -1.50 8.48
N ALA A 19 5.30 -2.79 8.16
CA ALA A 19 5.63 -3.31 6.84
C ALA A 19 4.75 -2.70 5.74
N LEU A 20 3.44 -2.63 5.96
CA LEU A 20 2.51 -2.03 5.02
C LEU A 20 2.80 -0.55 4.80
N ARG A 21 3.03 0.24 5.86
CA ARG A 21 3.36 1.67 5.73
C ARG A 21 4.63 1.88 4.93
N ALA A 22 5.67 1.09 5.19
CA ALA A 22 6.93 1.17 4.45
C ALA A 22 6.70 0.95 2.94
N LEU A 23 5.93 -0.08 2.55
CA LEU A 23 5.59 -0.35 1.15
C LEU A 23 4.74 0.76 0.51
N LEU A 24 3.86 1.40 1.28
CA LEU A 24 3.03 2.48 0.77
C LEU A 24 3.83 3.75 0.48
N GLN A 25 4.80 4.06 1.35
CA GLN A 25 5.73 5.19 1.21
C GLN A 25 6.75 4.93 0.09
N GLN A 26 7.32 3.72 0.04
CA GLN A 26 8.31 3.30 -0.93
C GLN A 26 7.84 2.01 -1.62
N PRO A 27 7.22 2.11 -2.80
CA PRO A 27 6.71 0.93 -3.52
C PRO A 27 7.79 -0.07 -3.95
N LEU A 28 9.06 0.32 -3.91
CA LEU A 28 10.20 -0.58 -4.10
C LEU A 28 11.10 -0.47 -2.87
N LEU A 29 11.09 -1.50 -2.03
CA LEU A 29 11.99 -1.67 -0.90
C LEU A 29 13.11 -2.63 -1.28
N GLN A 30 14.32 -2.32 -0.84
CA GLN A 30 15.50 -3.15 -1.06
C GLN A 30 16.04 -3.62 0.29
N ALA A 31 16.67 -4.79 0.29
CA ALA A 31 17.33 -5.34 1.47
C ALA A 31 18.48 -4.45 1.96
N GLU A 32 19.09 -3.72 1.02
CA GLU A 32 20.18 -2.79 1.28
C GLU A 32 19.74 -1.36 0.91
N GLY A 33 20.35 -0.37 1.57
CA GLY A 33 20.05 1.04 1.33
C GLY A 33 18.79 1.57 2.02
N ALA A 34 18.11 2.50 1.36
CA ALA A 34 16.95 3.19 1.93
C ALA A 34 15.75 2.23 2.09
N GLY A 35 15.30 2.03 3.32
CA GLY A 35 14.20 1.11 3.65
C GLY A 35 14.64 -0.29 4.08
N SER A 36 15.94 -0.55 4.17
CA SER A 36 16.51 -1.82 4.65
C SER A 36 16.03 -2.20 6.06
N ALA A 37 15.78 -1.23 6.94
CA ALA A 37 15.26 -1.48 8.29
C ALA A 37 13.85 -2.08 8.31
N ASP A 38 13.04 -1.82 7.28
CA ASP A 38 11.65 -2.27 7.21
C ASP A 38 11.46 -3.51 6.32
N PHE A 39 12.41 -3.79 5.43
CA PHE A 39 12.40 -4.94 4.53
C PHE A 39 12.23 -6.31 5.23
N PRO A 40 12.87 -6.58 6.39
CA PRO A 40 12.67 -7.84 7.12
C PRO A 40 11.22 -8.08 7.53
N TYR A 41 10.50 -7.04 7.99
CA TYR A 41 9.09 -7.17 8.37
C TYR A 41 8.21 -7.47 7.16
N VAL A 42 8.53 -6.90 5.99
CA VAL A 42 7.83 -7.20 4.74
C VAL A 42 8.04 -8.66 4.34
N ARG A 43 9.28 -9.17 4.39
CA ARG A 43 9.57 -10.59 4.10
C ARG A 43 8.87 -11.53 5.08
N GLN A 44 8.93 -11.22 6.37
CA GLN A 44 8.31 -12.04 7.42
C GLN A 44 6.79 -12.15 7.24
N HIS A 45 6.12 -11.07 6.86
CA HIS A 45 4.65 -11.02 6.73
C HIS A 45 4.17 -11.06 5.27
N ALA A 46 5.01 -11.50 4.33
CA ALA A 46 4.75 -11.40 2.88
C ALA A 46 3.44 -12.07 2.47
N ALA A 47 3.17 -13.29 2.93
CA ALA A 47 1.95 -14.03 2.57
C ALA A 47 0.67 -13.28 2.97
N HIS A 48 0.63 -12.77 4.21
CA HIS A 48 -0.51 -12.00 4.69
C HIS A 48 -0.68 -10.68 3.93
N LEU A 49 0.42 -9.98 3.66
CA LEU A 49 0.39 -8.72 2.92
C LEU A 49 -0.05 -8.92 1.48
N GLN A 50 0.41 -9.97 0.80
CA GLN A 50 0.00 -10.32 -0.56
C GLN A 50 -1.49 -10.60 -0.65
N GLU A 51 -2.03 -11.41 0.26
CA GLU A 51 -3.46 -11.70 0.34
C GLU A 51 -4.28 -10.42 0.59
N TRP A 52 -3.88 -9.64 1.59
CA TRP A 52 -4.59 -8.41 1.97
C TRP A 52 -4.59 -7.39 0.84
N LEU A 53 -3.42 -7.15 0.21
CA LEU A 53 -3.29 -6.19 -0.89
C LEU A 53 -4.06 -6.63 -2.14
N ALA A 54 -4.07 -7.93 -2.45
CA ALA A 54 -4.86 -8.44 -3.56
C ALA A 54 -6.38 -8.32 -3.28
N ARG A 55 -6.80 -8.54 -2.03
CA ARG A 55 -8.22 -8.54 -1.66
C ARG A 55 -8.84 -7.14 -1.55
N PHE A 56 -8.13 -6.17 -0.97
CA PHE A 56 -8.72 -4.88 -0.62
C PHE A 56 -8.46 -3.81 -1.70
N PRO A 57 -7.21 -3.37 -1.94
CA PRO A 57 -6.93 -2.41 -3.00
C PRO A 57 -6.74 -3.05 -4.40
N GLY A 58 -6.70 -4.38 -4.50
CA GLY A 58 -6.43 -5.07 -5.77
C GLY A 58 -4.97 -4.97 -6.23
N TRP A 59 -4.04 -4.63 -5.35
CA TRP A 59 -2.63 -4.44 -5.69
C TRP A 59 -1.84 -5.74 -5.54
N SER A 60 -0.83 -5.92 -6.40
CA SER A 60 0.05 -7.09 -6.33
C SER A 60 1.37 -6.75 -5.65
N LEU A 61 1.83 -7.63 -4.75
CA LEU A 61 3.11 -7.53 -4.06
C LEU A 61 4.01 -8.70 -4.47
N SER A 62 5.20 -8.39 -5.01
CA SER A 62 6.25 -9.37 -5.29
C SER A 62 7.37 -9.21 -4.25
N VAL A 63 7.79 -10.30 -3.62
CA VAL A 63 8.84 -10.29 -2.60
C VAL A 63 9.87 -11.35 -2.96
N ASP A 64 11.11 -10.90 -3.12
CA ASP A 64 12.29 -11.72 -3.38
C ASP A 64 13.26 -11.64 -2.19
N THR A 65 14.41 -12.30 -2.30
CA THR A 65 15.45 -12.28 -1.26
C THR A 65 16.00 -10.87 -1.02
N GLU A 66 16.13 -10.06 -2.09
CA GLU A 66 16.81 -8.76 -2.07
C GLU A 66 15.88 -7.56 -2.18
N ARG A 67 14.62 -7.77 -2.61
CA ARG A 67 13.70 -6.66 -2.89
C ARG A 67 12.24 -7.04 -2.67
N ALA A 68 11.43 -6.05 -2.33
CA ALA A 68 9.98 -6.15 -2.28
C ALA A 68 9.38 -5.03 -3.13
N ARG A 69 8.51 -5.39 -4.07
CA ARG A 69 7.88 -4.45 -5.01
C ARG A 69 6.37 -4.51 -4.91
N LEU A 70 5.78 -3.40 -4.47
CA LEU A 70 4.35 -3.15 -4.53
C LEU A 70 3.99 -2.52 -5.89
N ARG A 71 3.09 -3.18 -6.64
CA ARG A 71 2.52 -2.61 -7.86
C ARG A 71 1.12 -2.07 -7.57
N LYS A 72 1.04 -0.74 -7.48
CA LYS A 72 -0.24 -0.02 -7.37
C LYS A 72 -0.90 0.03 -8.74
N LEU A 73 -2.15 -0.42 -8.83
CA LEU A 73 -2.96 -0.27 -10.04
C LEU A 73 -3.70 1.07 -9.97
N PRO A 74 -3.76 1.83 -11.07
CA PRO A 74 -4.59 3.03 -11.14
C PRO A 74 -6.07 2.63 -11.03
N ALA A 75 -6.90 3.56 -10.56
CA ALA A 75 -8.34 3.40 -10.62
C ALA A 75 -8.79 3.31 -12.08
N THR A 76 -9.83 2.52 -12.34
CA THR A 76 -10.39 2.39 -13.68
C THR A 76 -11.08 3.70 -14.09
N LEU A 77 -10.86 4.12 -15.34
CA LEU A 77 -11.32 5.42 -15.84
C LEU A 77 -12.82 5.46 -16.16
N ASP A 78 -13.49 4.31 -16.15
CA ASP A 78 -14.95 4.16 -16.32
C ASP A 78 -15.74 4.37 -15.02
N ASP A 79 -15.06 4.43 -13.86
CA ASP A 79 -15.72 4.75 -12.59
C ASP A 79 -15.99 6.26 -12.48
N SER A 80 -17.21 6.66 -12.86
CA SER A 80 -17.67 8.04 -12.73
C SER A 80 -18.17 8.41 -11.33
N SER A 81 -18.07 7.53 -10.32
CA SER A 81 -18.55 7.80 -8.96
C SER A 81 -17.64 8.75 -8.16
N ARG A 82 -16.41 8.95 -8.63
CA ARG A 82 -15.39 9.79 -7.97
C ARG A 82 -14.71 10.75 -8.95
N PRO A 83 -15.48 11.68 -9.55
CA PRO A 83 -14.89 12.63 -10.49
C PRO A 83 -13.90 13.56 -9.77
N ALA A 84 -12.86 13.98 -10.49
CA ALA A 84 -12.08 15.13 -10.05
C ALA A 84 -12.98 16.38 -10.09
N LEU A 85 -13.03 17.12 -8.98
CA LEU A 85 -13.87 18.31 -8.84
C LEU A 85 -13.01 19.57 -8.92
N ASP A 86 -13.52 20.60 -9.61
CA ASP A 86 -12.95 21.94 -9.58
C ASP A 86 -13.14 22.52 -8.16
N PRO A 87 -12.06 22.92 -7.46
CA PRO A 87 -12.16 23.40 -6.09
C PRO A 87 -12.95 24.72 -5.95
N LYS A 88 -13.11 25.49 -7.04
CA LYS A 88 -13.88 26.75 -7.02
C LYS A 88 -15.36 26.52 -7.29
N SER A 89 -15.70 25.66 -8.24
CA SER A 89 -17.09 25.46 -8.68
C SER A 89 -17.76 24.21 -8.10
N GLY A 90 -16.99 23.27 -7.55
CA GLY A 90 -17.48 21.97 -7.08
C GLY A 90 -17.97 21.05 -8.20
N ALA A 91 -17.84 21.46 -9.46
CA ALA A 91 -18.28 20.70 -10.62
C ALA A 91 -17.19 19.71 -11.08
N PRO A 92 -17.57 18.52 -11.60
CA PRO A 92 -16.64 17.61 -12.26
C PRO A 92 -15.87 18.26 -13.40
N PHE A 93 -14.57 17.95 -13.52
CA PHE A 93 -13.81 18.32 -14.71
C PHE A 93 -14.34 17.58 -15.94
N SER A 94 -14.61 18.33 -17.02
CA SER A 94 -14.95 17.77 -18.32
C SER A 94 -13.70 17.37 -19.10
N ILE A 95 -13.83 16.46 -20.06
CA ILE A 95 -12.76 16.01 -20.97
C ILE A 95 -12.09 17.19 -21.72
N ARG A 96 -12.79 18.31 -21.89
CA ARG A 96 -12.28 19.53 -22.57
C ARG A 96 -11.44 20.44 -21.68
N ARG A 97 -11.23 20.10 -20.40
CA ARG A 97 -10.68 21.00 -19.39
C ARG A 97 -9.48 20.36 -18.66
N TYR A 98 -8.51 19.85 -19.42
CA TYR A 98 -7.22 19.37 -18.90
C TYR A 98 -6.10 20.40 -19.09
N VAL A 99 -6.29 21.59 -18.54
CA VAL A 99 -5.17 22.49 -18.27
C VAL A 99 -5.19 22.79 -16.78
N LEU A 100 -4.32 22.12 -16.04
CA LEU A 100 -3.89 22.55 -14.71
C LEU A 100 -2.80 23.61 -14.93
N LEU A 101 -3.11 24.88 -14.64
CA LEU A 101 -2.10 25.94 -14.48
C LEU A 101 -1.72 26.04 -13.00
#